data_AF-A0A971KRV9-F1
#
_entry.id   AF-A0A971KRV9-F1
#
_cell.length_a   1.000
_cell.length_b   1.000
_cell.length_c   1.000
_cell.angle_alpha   90.00
_cell.angle_beta   90.00
_cell.angle_gamma   90.00
#
_symmetry.space_group_name_H-M   'P 1'
#
loop_
_entity.id
_entity.type
_entity.pdbx_description
1 polymer ?
#
loop_
_entity_poly.entity_id
_entity_poly.type
_entity_poly.pdbx_seq_one_letter_code
_entity_poly.pdbx_strand_id
1 'polypeptide(L)'
;TTKFTGTDSKISYLEALKAKFAPQGLINFALCNAGNGVGVEGKDRMIVYKNDIENVFGVVTEPLRVLPAQYQGLNAIFNLFARTAGTAFRRPTAAVYADGV
;
A
#
# COMPACT_ATOMS: atom_id res chain seq x y z
N THR A 1 -2.01 -19.03 20.54
CA THR A 1 -3.16 -18.15 20.81
C THR A 1 -2.84 -17.32 22.03
N THR A 2 -2.32 -16.11 21.84
CA THR A 2 -1.99 -15.21 22.96
C THR A 2 -3.30 -14.68 23.54
N LYS A 3 -3.67 -15.15 24.74
CA LYS A 3 -4.80 -14.63 25.50
C LYS A 3 -4.35 -13.37 26.23
N PHE A 4 -4.97 -12.25 25.89
CA PHE A 4 -4.77 -10.97 26.55
C PHE A 4 -5.60 -10.94 27.84
N THR A 5 -4.93 -10.87 28.99
CA THR A 5 -5.56 -10.88 30.32
C THR A 5 -5.30 -9.57 31.05
N GLY A 6 -6.37 -8.79 31.23
CA GLY A 6 -6.66 -8.02 32.44
C GLY A 6 -5.89 -6.72 32.74
N THR A 7 -4.76 -6.44 32.08
CA THR A 7 -3.98 -5.20 32.32
C THR A 7 -3.35 -4.65 31.03
N ASP A 8 -4.12 -4.61 29.94
CA ASP A 8 -3.66 -4.19 28.60
C ASP A 8 -3.68 -2.67 28.36
N SER A 9 -3.63 -1.84 29.40
CA SER A 9 -3.60 -0.37 29.28
C SER A 9 -2.34 0.18 28.61
N LYS A 10 -1.37 -0.67 28.24
CA LYS A 10 -0.10 -0.29 27.59
C LYS A 10 -0.02 -0.62 26.11
N ILE A 11 -1.02 -1.32 25.55
CA ILE A 11 -1.04 -1.70 24.14
C ILE A 11 -2.17 -0.92 23.47
N SER A 12 -1.86 -0.16 22.42
CA SER A 12 -2.89 0.53 21.66
C SER A 12 -3.82 -0.49 21.01
N TYR A 13 -5.10 -0.15 20.88
CA TYR A 13 -6.07 -1.02 20.19
C TYR A 13 -5.59 -1.41 18.78
N LEU A 14 -4.89 -0.49 18.10
CA LEU A 14 -4.26 -0.74 16.81
C LEU A 14 -3.20 -1.85 16.86
N GLU A 15 -2.32 -1.86 17.86
CA GLU A 15 -1.30 -2.90 18.03
C GLU A 15 -1.93 -4.26 18.32
N ALA A 16 -3.02 -4.30 19.10
CA ALA A 16 -3.77 -5.52 19.34
C ALA A 16 -4.41 -6.06 18.04
N LEU A 17 -4.99 -5.19 17.21
CA LEU A 17 -5.54 -5.57 15.90
C LEU A 17 -4.43 -6.07 14.95
N LYS A 18 -3.29 -5.37 14.89
CA LYS A 18 -2.13 -5.80 14.10
C LYS A 18 -1.67 -7.21 14.49
N ALA A 19 -1.53 -7.48 15.79
CA ALA A 19 -1.12 -8.79 16.28
C ALA A 19 -2.16 -9.89 15.98
N LYS A 20 -3.46 -9.56 16.08
CA LYS A 20 -4.56 -10.51 15.82
C LYS A 20 -4.66 -10.89 14.34
N PHE A 21 -4.45 -9.93 13.44
CA PHE A 21 -4.61 -10.12 12.00
C PHE A 21 -3.32 -10.48 11.26
N ALA A 22 -2.15 -10.30 11.89
CA ALA A 22 -0.87 -10.71 11.30
C ALA A 22 -0.81 -12.20 10.89
N PRO A 23 -1.33 -13.17 11.68
CA PRO A 23 -1.41 -14.58 11.25
C PRO A 23 -2.29 -14.81 10.02
N GLN A 24 -3.20 -13.88 9.71
CA GLN A 24 -4.08 -13.93 8.54
C GLN A 24 -3.44 -13.26 7.31
N GLY A 25 -2.19 -12.78 7.42
CA GLY A 25 -1.44 -12.17 6.32
C GLY A 25 -1.65 -10.66 6.16
N LEU A 26 -2.38 -10.02 7.07
CA LEU A 26 -2.53 -8.57 7.12
C LEU A 26 -1.29 -7.96 7.80
N ILE A 27 -0.30 -7.59 6.99
CA ILE A 27 1.02 -7.14 7.48
C ILE A 27 1.39 -5.71 7.02
N ASN A 28 0.76 -5.21 5.95
CA ASN A 28 1.15 -3.96 5.29
C ASN A 28 0.33 -2.74 5.72
N PHE A 29 0.21 -2.52 7.03
CA PHE A 29 -0.53 -1.38 7.60
C PHE A 29 0.05 -0.02 7.23
N ALA A 30 1.36 0.07 6.92
CA ALA A 30 1.98 1.33 6.50
C ALA A 30 1.49 1.80 5.12
N LEU A 31 1.19 0.86 4.21
CA LEU A 31 0.62 1.18 2.89
C LEU A 31 -0.84 1.65 3.00
N CYS A 32 -1.57 1.29 4.07
CA CYS A 32 -2.93 1.76 4.30
C CYS A 32 -3.02 3.28 4.47
N ASN A 33 -1.94 3.95 4.92
CA ASN A 33 -1.91 5.41 5.03
C ASN A 33 -2.12 6.12 3.68
N ALA A 34 -1.84 5.45 2.56
CA ALA A 34 -2.11 6.00 1.23
C ALA A 34 -3.62 6.08 0.91
N GLY A 35 -4.47 5.44 1.71
CA GLY A 35 -5.93 5.52 1.59
C GLY A 35 -6.55 6.67 2.36
N ASN A 36 -5.79 7.41 3.17
CA ASN A 36 -6.33 8.45 4.03
C ASN A 36 -6.75 9.68 3.21
N GLY A 37 -8.01 10.11 3.35
CA GLY A 37 -8.57 11.27 2.64
C GLY A 37 -8.72 11.11 1.12
N VAL A 38 -8.50 9.91 0.58
CA VAL A 38 -8.60 9.62 -0.87
C VAL A 38 -10.02 9.19 -1.26
N GLY A 39 -10.94 9.10 -0.28
CA GLY A 39 -12.35 8.74 -0.38
C GLY A 39 -13.23 9.72 -1.14
N VAL A 40 -14.43 9.24 -1.48
CA VAL A 40 -15.53 10.14 -1.84
C VAL A 40 -15.79 11.06 -0.64
N GLU A 41 -15.97 12.36 -0.90
CA GLU A 41 -16.12 13.40 0.14
C GLU A 41 -14.89 13.57 1.06
N GLY A 42 -13.72 13.08 0.67
CA GLY A 42 -12.49 13.19 1.48
C GLY A 42 -12.46 12.26 2.70
N LYS A 43 -13.30 11.22 2.70
CA LYS A 43 -13.27 10.15 3.71
C LYS A 43 -12.09 9.20 3.49
N ASP A 44 -11.84 8.30 4.43
CA ASP A 44 -10.77 7.32 4.27
C ASP A 44 -11.22 6.13 3.41
N ARG A 45 -10.27 5.55 2.68
CA ARG A 45 -10.45 4.33 1.89
C ARG A 45 -9.59 3.21 2.47
N MET A 46 -10.15 2.01 2.47
CA MET A 46 -9.42 0.82 2.84
C MET A 46 -9.52 -0.23 1.73
N ILE A 47 -8.38 -0.79 1.37
CA ILE A 47 -8.30 -1.98 0.53
C ILE A 47 -7.53 -3.06 1.27
N VAL A 48 -8.11 -4.26 1.29
CA VAL A 48 -7.48 -5.47 1.81
C VAL A 48 -7.38 -6.45 0.66
N TYR A 49 -6.17 -6.93 0.36
CA TYR A 49 -5.97 -7.91 -0.69
C TYR A 49 -4.90 -8.92 -0.29
N LYS A 50 -4.95 -10.11 -0.89
CA LYS A 50 -3.89 -11.10 -0.73
C LYS A 50 -2.66 -10.68 -1.52
N ASN A 51 -1.59 -10.29 -0.83
CA ASN A 51 -0.32 -9.89 -1.44
C ASN A 51 0.47 -11.12 -1.94
N ASP A 52 0.10 -11.57 -3.12
CA ASP A 52 0.64 -12.77 -3.78
C ASP A 52 0.65 -12.49 -5.28
N ILE A 53 1.75 -12.82 -5.96
CA ILE A 53 1.96 -12.53 -7.38
C ILE A 53 0.91 -13.20 -8.28
N GLU A 54 0.30 -14.30 -7.81
CA GLU A 54 -0.82 -14.91 -8.52
C GLU A 54 -2.10 -14.08 -8.49
N ASN A 55 -2.26 -13.17 -7.52
CA ASN A 55 -3.47 -12.38 -7.33
C ASN A 55 -3.26 -10.94 -7.76
N VAL A 56 -2.18 -10.31 -7.30
CA VAL A 56 -1.85 -8.91 -7.57
C VAL A 56 -0.41 -8.81 -8.02
N PHE A 57 -0.20 -8.23 -9.20
CA PHE A 57 1.14 -7.98 -9.71
C PHE A 57 1.21 -6.64 -10.44
N GLY A 58 2.33 -5.95 -10.26
CA GLY A 58 2.68 -4.77 -11.04
C GLY A 58 3.35 -5.20 -12.34
N VAL A 59 2.94 -4.60 -13.46
CA VAL A 59 3.59 -4.80 -14.75
C VAL A 59 4.54 -3.64 -15.00
N VAL A 60 5.83 -3.90 -14.82
CA VAL A 60 6.90 -2.94 -15.13
C VAL A 60 7.53 -3.35 -16.45
N THR A 61 7.21 -2.60 -17.51
CA THR A 61 7.77 -2.85 -18.85
C THR A 61 9.17 -2.25 -18.99
N GLU A 62 9.41 -1.09 -18.38
CA GLU A 62 10.73 -0.47 -18.31
C GLU A 62 10.94 0.07 -16.88
N PRO A 63 12.02 -0.35 -16.19
CA PRO A 63 12.31 0.14 -14.85
C PRO A 63 12.59 1.66 -14.87
N LEU A 64 12.53 2.29 -13.70
CA LEU A 64 12.85 3.72 -13.57
C LEU A 64 14.30 3.97 -14.01
N ARG A 65 14.47 4.86 -14.98
CA ARG A 65 15.77 5.26 -15.50
C ARG A 65 15.92 6.77 -15.39
N VAL A 66 17.12 7.17 -14.98
CA VAL A 66 17.56 8.56 -14.98
C VAL A 66 18.24 8.81 -16.31
N LEU A 67 17.74 9.79 -17.07
CA LEU A 67 18.39 10.24 -18.29
C LEU A 67 19.58 11.13 -17.96
N PRO A 68 20.56 11.24 -18.89
CA PRO A 68 21.67 12.17 -18.74
C PRO A 68 21.20 13.59 -18.44
N ALA A 69 21.95 14.31 -17.61
CA ALA A 69 21.64 15.67 -17.21
C ALA A 69 21.56 16.60 -18.43
N GLN A 70 20.49 17.38 -18.51
CA GLN A 70 20.36 18.49 -19.45
C GLN A 70 20.66 19.78 -18.70
N TYR A 71 21.67 20.52 -19.15
CA TYR A 71 22.04 21.79 -18.54
C TYR A 71 21.23 22.92 -19.18
N GLN A 72 20.49 23.66 -18.36
CA GLN A 72 19.73 24.84 -18.78
C GLN A 72 20.13 26.02 -17.90
N GLY A 73 21.03 26.86 -18.42
CA GLY A 73 21.68 27.92 -17.63
C GLY A 73 22.56 27.33 -16.53
N LEU A 74 22.35 27.76 -15.28
CA LEU A 74 23.03 27.25 -14.08
C LEU A 74 22.40 25.96 -13.51
N ASN A 75 21.24 25.53 -14.02
CA ASN A 75 20.51 24.39 -13.48
C ASN A 75 20.82 23.11 -14.27
N ALA A 76 20.95 21.99 -13.55
CA ALA A 76 20.98 20.65 -14.12
C ALA A 76 19.59 20.02 -13.98
N ILE A 77 18.97 19.66 -15.10
CA ILE A 77 17.66 19.01 -15.15
C ILE A 77 17.89 17.52 -15.42
N PHE A 78 17.38 16.68 -14.52
CA PHE A 78 17.41 15.22 -14.67
C PHE A 78 16.01 14.73 -14.99
N ASN A 79 15.83 14.19 -16.20
CA ASN A 79 14.58 13.58 -16.59
C ASN A 79 14.56 12.13 -16.11
N LEU A 80 13.52 11.77 -15.37
CA LEU A 80 13.26 10.40 -14.93
C LEU A 80 12.11 9.83 -15.76
N PHE A 81 12.28 8.62 -16.28
CA PHE A 81 11.19 7.91 -16.96
C PHE A 81 11.08 6.48 -16.44
N ALA A 82 9.85 6.01 -16.34
CA ALA A 82 9.51 4.61 -16.11
C ALA A 82 8.30 4.28 -16.98
N ARG A 83 8.27 3.06 -17.55
CA ARG A 83 7.07 2.58 -18.25
C ARG A 83 6.47 1.45 -17.46
N THR A 84 5.30 1.71 -16.90
CA THR A 84 4.50 0.72 -16.17
C THR A 84 3.19 0.51 -16.91
N ALA A 85 2.76 -0.73 -17.08
CA ALA A 85 1.40 -1.04 -17.56
C ALA A 85 0.37 -1.08 -16.42
N GLY A 86 0.73 -0.56 -15.25
CA GLY A 86 -0.10 -0.50 -14.05
C GLY A 86 -0.04 -1.77 -13.19
N THR A 87 -1.02 -1.91 -12.32
CA THR A 87 -1.18 -3.06 -11.42
C THR A 87 -2.41 -3.85 -11.83
N ALA A 88 -2.25 -5.16 -11.99
CA ALA A 88 -3.33 -6.06 -12.38
C ALA A 88 -3.79 -6.90 -11.19
N PHE A 89 -5.11 -7.00 -11.02
CA PHE A 89 -5.75 -7.96 -10.14
C PHE A 89 -6.23 -9.14 -10.98
N ARG A 90 -5.46 -10.25 -10.98
CA ARG A 90 -5.86 -11.47 -11.70
C ARG A 90 -7.05 -12.16 -11.06
N ARG A 91 -7.16 -12.10 -9.73
CA ARG A 91 -8.29 -12.65 -8.97
C ARG A 91 -8.95 -11.53 -8.15
N PRO A 92 -9.94 -10.81 -8.71
CA PRO A 92 -10.61 -9.70 -8.01
C PRO A 92 -11.27 -10.13 -6.70
N THR A 93 -11.71 -11.39 -6.60
CA THR A 93 -12.31 -11.96 -5.38
C THR A 93 -11.33 -12.08 -4.20
N ALA A 94 -10.03 -11.96 -4.44
CA ALA A 94 -9.01 -11.94 -3.39
C ALA A 94 -8.75 -10.53 -2.82
N ALA A 95 -9.58 -9.55 -3.20
CA ALA A 95 -9.54 -8.18 -2.70
C ALA A 95 -10.91 -7.75 -2.17
N VAL A 96 -10.89 -6.97 -1.10
CA VAL A 96 -12.05 -6.31 -0.50
C VAL A 96 -11.74 -4.83 -0.42
N TYR A 97 -12.71 -4.02 -0.81
CA TYR A 97 -12.62 -2.57 -0.83
C TYR A 97 -13.74 -1.97 0.04
N ALA A 98 -13.38 -0.98 0.84
CA ALA A 98 -14.30 -0.17 1.63
C ALA A 98 -14.01 1.32 1.37
N ASP A 99 -15.06 2.08 1.06
CA ASP A 99 -15.03 3.54 0.90
C ASP A 99 -15.82 4.16 2.06
N GLY A 100 -15.33 5.25 2.63
CA GLY A 100 -16.01 5.94 3.72
C GLY A 100 -15.74 5.36 5.11
N VAL A 101 -14.49 4.95 5.36
CA VAL A 101 -14.02 4.53 6.70
C VAL A 101 -13.78 5.75 7.59
#